data_AF-A0A2J6I2A4-F1
#
_entry.id   AF-A0A2J6I2A4-F1
#
_cell.length_a   1.000
_cell.length_b   1.000
_cell.length_c   1.000
_cell.angle_alpha   90.00
_cell.angle_beta   90.00
_cell.angle_gamma   90.00
#
_symmetry.space_group_name_H-M   'P 1'
#
loop_
_entity.id
_entity.type
_entity.pdbx_description
1 polymer ?
#
loop_
_entity_poly.entity_id
_entity_poly.type
_entity_poly.pdbx_seq_one_letter_code
_entity_poly.pdbx_strand_id
1 'polypeptide(L)'
;MKLIIITFFVVAFSLLQEPEIMTITGEQTKSIADTNTSLVCKTLKLSHSAKITKAEGNCAGYWIQKGNITIHNFKKPERSIGTVLKPGSYTVYPELKPRQTKASITITLEEI
;
A
#
# COMPACT_ATOMS: atom_id res chain seq x y z
N MET A 1 -2.14 -30.41 59.04
CA MET A 1 -2.15 -29.23 58.16
C MET A 1 -1.31 -29.53 56.93
N LYS A 2 -1.88 -29.59 55.74
CA LYS A 2 -1.13 -29.67 54.48
C LYS A 2 -1.51 -28.48 53.64
N LEU A 3 -0.60 -27.51 53.57
CA LEU A 3 -0.72 -26.34 52.72
C LEU A 3 -0.19 -26.73 51.34
N ILE A 4 -1.07 -26.85 50.35
CA ILE A 4 -0.68 -27.05 48.95
C ILE A 4 -0.60 -25.66 48.32
N ILE A 5 0.62 -25.23 48.01
CA ILE A 5 0.89 -23.98 47.31
C ILE A 5 0.58 -24.22 45.83
N ILE A 6 -0.49 -23.62 45.33
CA ILE A 6 -0.83 -23.60 43.91
C ILE A 6 -0.04 -22.44 43.28
N THR A 7 1.06 -22.76 42.61
CA THR A 7 1.82 -21.76 41.84
C THR A 7 1.11 -21.52 40.52
N PHE A 8 0.37 -20.41 40.45
CA PHE A 8 -0.29 -19.94 39.22
C PHE A 8 0.77 -19.27 38.33
N PHE A 9 1.37 -20.05 37.42
CA PHE A 9 2.31 -19.53 36.43
C PHE A 9 1.51 -18.98 35.24
N VAL A 10 1.06 -17.72 35.34
CA VAL A 10 0.45 -17.01 34.21
C VAL A 10 1.56 -16.63 33.25
N VAL A 11 1.82 -17.47 32.25
CA VAL A 11 2.63 -17.08 31.10
C VAL A 11 1.79 -16.10 30.29
N ALA A 12 1.99 -14.81 30.53
CA ALA A 12 1.51 -13.77 29.64
C ALA A 12 2.33 -13.87 28.34
N PHE A 13 1.83 -14.65 27.39
CA PHE A 13 2.37 -14.72 26.04
C PHE A 13 2.07 -13.38 25.37
N SER A 14 3.00 -12.43 25.47
CA SER A 14 2.97 -11.22 24.65
C SER A 14 3.14 -11.67 23.20
N LEU A 15 2.05 -11.77 22.46
CA LEU A 15 2.05 -11.94 21.02
C LEU A 15 2.83 -10.75 20.43
N LEU A 16 4.08 -10.97 20.01
CA LEU A 16 4.70 -10.09 19.03
C LEU A 16 3.85 -10.20 17.76
N GLN A 17 2.99 -9.22 17.53
CA GLN A 17 2.37 -9.07 16.22
C GLN A 17 3.48 -8.70 15.23
N GLU A 18 3.76 -9.60 14.30
CA GLU A 18 4.59 -9.27 13.15
C GLU A 18 3.90 -8.16 12.35
N PRO A 19 4.67 -7.18 11.83
CA PRO A 19 4.08 -6.07 11.09
C PRO A 19 3.36 -6.61 9.84
N GLU A 20 2.08 -6.23 9.69
CA GLU A 20 1.29 -6.67 8.54
C GLU A 20 1.86 -6.07 7.25
N ILE A 21 2.20 -6.93 6.28
CA ILE A 21 2.66 -6.52 4.96
C ILE A 21 1.47 -6.50 4.01
N MET A 22 1.19 -5.33 3.45
CA MET A 22 0.09 -5.09 2.53
C MET A 22 0.60 -4.65 1.15
N THR A 23 -0.20 -4.86 0.11
CA THR A 23 0.11 -4.38 -1.25
C THR A 23 -1.05 -3.62 -1.86
N ILE A 24 -0.74 -2.55 -2.61
CA ILE A 24 -1.71 -1.83 -3.45
C ILE A 24 -1.21 -1.84 -4.88
N THR A 25 -2.10 -2.17 -5.82
CA THR A 25 -1.79 -2.18 -7.25
C THR A 25 -2.68 -1.20 -8.02
N GLY A 26 -2.09 -0.61 -9.06
CA GLY A 26 -2.79 0.24 -10.02
C GLY A 26 -2.32 -0.06 -11.43
N GLU A 27 -3.26 -0.09 -12.37
CA GLU A 27 -3.01 -0.28 -13.79
C GLU A 27 -3.71 0.81 -14.61
N GLN A 28 -3.01 1.29 -15.63
CA GLN A 28 -3.52 2.24 -16.61
C GLN A 28 -3.31 1.65 -18.01
N THR A 29 -4.36 1.60 -18.82
CA THR A 29 -4.28 1.19 -20.22
C THR A 29 -4.84 2.29 -21.11
N LYS A 30 -4.04 2.82 -22.01
CA LYS A 30 -4.51 3.70 -23.08
C LYS A 30 -5.09 2.84 -24.19
N SER A 31 -6.35 3.09 -24.57
CA SER A 31 -6.92 2.43 -25.73
C SER A 31 -6.28 2.97 -27.01
N ILE A 32 -6.06 2.06 -27.96
CA ILE A 32 -5.52 2.40 -29.29
C ILE A 32 -6.67 2.75 -30.24
N ALA A 33 -7.88 2.23 -29.99
CA ALA A 33 -9.04 2.37 -30.86
C ALA A 33 -9.80 3.68 -30.64
N ASP A 34 -9.76 4.21 -29.43
CA ASP A 34 -10.42 5.42 -29.00
C ASP A 34 -9.45 6.20 -28.12
N THR A 35 -9.43 7.53 -28.21
CA THR A 35 -8.55 8.42 -27.42
C THR A 35 -8.73 8.30 -25.90
N ASN A 36 -9.61 7.41 -25.44
CA ASN A 36 -9.92 7.15 -24.06
C ASN A 36 -8.84 6.29 -23.39
N THR A 37 -8.57 6.60 -22.12
CA THR A 37 -7.66 5.82 -21.28
C THR A 37 -8.49 5.13 -20.20
N SER A 38 -8.41 3.80 -20.12
CA SER A 38 -9.02 3.05 -19.04
C SER A 38 -8.07 2.98 -17.84
N LEU A 39 -8.61 3.20 -16.65
CA LEU A 39 -7.91 3.13 -15.37
C LEU A 39 -8.55 2.02 -14.54
N VAL A 40 -7.76 1.00 -14.20
CA VAL A 40 -8.19 -0.11 -13.35
C VAL A 40 -7.29 -0.10 -12.12
N CYS A 41 -7.83 0.29 -10.98
CA CYS A 41 -7.06 0.42 -9.74
C CYS A 41 -7.83 -0.23 -8.59
N LYS A 42 -7.11 -0.94 -7.71
CA LYS A 42 -7.71 -1.53 -6.51
C LYS A 42 -7.58 -0.56 -5.35
N THR A 43 -8.68 -0.36 -4.64
CA THR A 43 -8.68 0.41 -3.40
C THR A 43 -8.28 -0.50 -2.24
N LEU A 44 -7.28 -0.10 -1.46
CA LEU A 44 -6.92 -0.73 -0.19
C LEU A 44 -7.43 0.12 0.97
N LYS A 45 -8.00 -0.52 1.99
CA LYS A 45 -8.38 0.14 3.24
C LYS A 45 -7.34 -0.19 4.30
N LEU A 46 -6.72 0.84 4.87
CA LEU A 46 -5.78 0.76 5.98
C LEU A 46 -6.50 1.04 7.29
N SER A 47 -6.42 0.11 8.24
CA SER A 47 -6.93 0.29 9.61
C SER A 47 -5.95 1.04 10.50
N HIS A 48 -4.65 0.87 10.27
CA HIS A 48 -3.56 1.53 10.99
C HIS A 48 -2.66 2.33 10.04
N SER A 49 -1.67 3.02 10.59
CA SER A 49 -0.69 3.71 9.75
C SER A 49 0.24 2.69 9.11
N ALA A 50 0.65 2.95 7.87
CA ALA A 50 1.58 2.08 7.18
C ALA A 50 2.60 2.89 6.40
N LYS A 51 3.83 2.38 6.32
CA LYS A 51 4.96 3.00 5.64
C LYS A 51 5.21 2.27 4.32
N ILE A 52 5.41 3.02 3.23
CA ILE A 52 5.80 2.43 1.95
C ILE A 52 7.25 1.93 2.07
N THR A 53 7.43 0.62 1.89
CA THR A 53 8.75 -0.04 1.94
C THR A 53 9.29 -0.37 0.56
N LYS A 54 8.40 -0.52 -0.43
CA LYS A 54 8.76 -0.84 -1.81
C LYS A 54 7.77 -0.21 -2.79
N ALA A 55 8.26 0.21 -3.95
CA ALA A 55 7.44 0.67 -5.07
C ALA A 55 8.07 0.18 -6.38
N GLU A 56 7.35 -0.63 -7.14
CA GLU A 56 7.86 -1.24 -8.36
C GLU A 56 6.78 -1.35 -9.44
N GLY A 57 7.18 -1.21 -10.70
CA GLY A 57 6.25 -1.28 -11.82
C GLY A 57 6.80 -0.64 -13.09
N ASN A 58 6.04 -0.74 -14.17
CA ASN A 58 6.37 -0.10 -15.43
C ASN A 58 5.53 1.17 -15.59
N CYS A 59 5.92 2.26 -14.93
CA CYS A 59 5.27 3.57 -15.05
C CYS A 59 6.30 4.70 -15.09
N ALA A 60 5.92 5.88 -15.58
CA ALA A 60 6.77 7.09 -15.51
C ALA A 60 6.81 7.68 -14.09
N GLY A 61 5.75 7.45 -13.34
CA GLY A 61 5.47 7.93 -12.00
C GLY A 61 4.13 7.37 -11.56
N TYR A 62 3.66 7.77 -10.40
CA TYR A 62 2.33 7.41 -9.93
C TYR A 62 1.82 8.40 -8.88
N TRP A 63 0.52 8.43 -8.66
CA TRP A 63 -0.07 9.22 -7.59
C TRP A 63 -0.95 8.35 -6.70
N ILE A 64 -1.12 8.81 -5.46
CA ILE A 64 -1.94 8.15 -4.44
C ILE A 64 -3.12 9.07 -4.14
N GLN A 65 -4.33 8.52 -4.23
CA GLN A 65 -5.54 9.19 -3.78
C GLN A 65 -6.02 8.60 -2.46
N LYS A 66 -6.58 9.46 -1.61
CA LYS A 66 -7.36 9.09 -0.43
C LYS A 66 -8.80 9.54 -0.65
N GLY A 67 -9.70 8.60 -0.90
CA GLY A 67 -11.01 8.93 -1.48
C GLY A 67 -10.84 9.62 -2.84
N ASN A 68 -11.37 10.84 -3.00
CA ASN A 68 -11.31 11.60 -4.26
C ASN A 68 -10.17 12.65 -4.32
N ILE A 69 -9.28 12.66 -3.32
CA ILE A 69 -8.23 13.68 -3.20
C ILE A 69 -6.87 13.03 -3.46
N THR A 70 -6.09 13.60 -4.38
CA THR A 70 -4.69 13.22 -4.57
C THR A 70 -3.85 13.78 -3.43
N ILE A 71 -3.24 12.89 -2.65
CA ILE A 71 -2.44 13.27 -1.46
C ILE A 71 -0.94 13.20 -1.72
N HIS A 72 -0.51 12.38 -2.69
CA HIS A 72 0.88 12.26 -3.09
C HIS A 72 0.98 12.07 -4.61
N ASN A 73 2.01 12.65 -5.21
CA ASN A 73 2.36 12.47 -6.60
C ASN A 73 3.88 12.27 -6.71
N PHE A 74 4.29 11.12 -7.22
CA PHE A 74 5.68 10.72 -7.30
C PHE A 74 6.11 10.60 -8.76
N LYS A 75 7.07 11.44 -9.16
CA LYS A 75 7.67 11.41 -10.50
C LYS A 75 8.62 10.24 -10.73
N LYS A 76 8.93 9.46 -9.69
CA LYS A 76 9.66 8.20 -9.75
C LYS A 76 9.19 7.28 -8.63
N PRO A 77 8.99 5.97 -8.87
CA PRO A 77 8.54 5.03 -7.84
C PRO A 77 9.37 5.06 -6.56
N GLU A 78 10.69 5.03 -6.68
CA GLU A 78 11.61 4.94 -5.52
C GLU A 78 11.46 6.10 -4.52
N ARG A 79 10.98 7.27 -4.97
CA ARG A 79 10.81 8.46 -4.12
C ARG A 79 9.68 8.36 -3.11
N SER A 80 8.81 7.37 -3.24
CA SER A 80 7.74 7.16 -2.29
C SER A 80 8.16 6.35 -1.06
N ILE A 81 9.29 5.65 -1.13
CA ILE A 81 9.79 4.80 -0.04
C ILE A 81 10.01 5.67 1.21
N GLY A 82 9.49 5.22 2.35
CA GLY A 82 9.49 5.95 3.62
C GLY A 82 8.28 6.85 3.83
N THR A 83 7.41 7.05 2.82
CA THR A 83 6.15 7.79 3.00
C THR A 83 5.22 7.00 3.91
N VAL A 84 4.66 7.69 4.91
CA VAL A 84 3.68 7.13 5.84
C VAL A 84 2.27 7.52 5.42
N LEU A 85 1.42 6.52 5.24
CA LEU A 85 -0.02 6.67 5.01
C LEU A 85 -0.75 6.44 6.33
N LYS A 86 -1.56 7.42 6.74
CA LYS A 86 -2.46 7.29 7.91
C LYS A 86 -3.60 6.30 7.62
N PRO A 87 -4.39 5.86 8.62
CA PRO A 87 -5.59 5.09 8.37
C PRO A 87 -6.53 5.73 7.33
N GLY A 88 -7.13 4.91 6.46
CA GLY A 88 -8.03 5.36 5.39
C GLY A 88 -8.04 4.47 4.16
N SER A 89 -8.85 4.86 3.17
CA SER A 89 -8.96 4.15 1.89
C SER A 89 -8.11 4.82 0.82
N TYR A 90 -7.24 4.04 0.18
CA TYR A 90 -6.26 4.52 -0.78
C TYR A 90 -6.35 3.79 -2.10
N THR A 91 -6.14 4.54 -3.17
CA THR A 91 -6.02 4.02 -4.54
C THR A 91 -4.76 4.58 -5.17
N VAL A 92 -4.00 3.73 -5.83
CA VAL A 92 -2.76 4.11 -6.54
C VAL A 92 -2.97 4.08 -8.04
N TYR A 93 -2.45 5.08 -8.71
CA TYR A 93 -2.64 5.28 -10.14
C TYR A 93 -1.29 5.46 -10.82
N PRO A 94 -0.88 4.53 -11.70
CA PRO A 94 0.35 4.69 -12.45
C PRO A 94 0.17 5.74 -13.56
N GLU A 95 1.26 6.39 -13.93
CA GLU A 95 1.36 7.29 -15.08
C GLU A 95 2.04 6.57 -16.26
N LEU A 96 1.47 6.66 -17.45
CA LEU A 96 2.06 6.12 -18.68
C LEU A 96 3.39 6.79 -19.01
N LYS A 97 4.39 5.99 -19.42
CA LYS A 97 5.60 6.53 -20.06
C LYS A 97 5.28 7.03 -21.47
N PRO A 98 6.08 7.95 -22.03
CA PRO A 98 5.96 8.34 -23.42
C PRO A 98 5.93 7.11 -24.34
N ARG A 99 4.97 7.07 -25.26
CA ARG A 99 4.77 6.00 -26.25
C ARG A 99 4.36 4.63 -25.68
N GLN A 100 4.08 4.51 -24.38
CA GLN A 100 3.48 3.30 -23.81
C GLN A 100 1.95 3.35 -23.86
N THR A 101 1.35 2.17 -23.99
CA THR A 101 -0.11 1.97 -23.92
C THR A 101 -0.56 1.33 -22.63
N LYS A 102 0.38 0.84 -21.79
CA LYS A 102 0.10 0.24 -20.49
C LYS A 102 1.11 0.73 -19.46
N ALA A 103 0.64 1.00 -18.26
CA ALA A 103 1.47 1.24 -17.09
C ALA A 103 0.91 0.51 -15.87
N SER A 104 1.81 0.10 -14.99
CA SER A 104 1.46 -0.58 -13.74
C SER A 104 2.35 -0.07 -12.61
N ILE A 105 1.81 -0.11 -11.39
CA ILE A 105 2.54 0.13 -10.17
C ILE A 105 2.02 -0.81 -9.08
N THR A 106 2.95 -1.37 -8.32
CA THR A 106 2.69 -2.08 -7.07
C THR A 106 3.47 -1.38 -5.98
N ILE A 107 2.80 -1.03 -4.89
CA ILE A 107 3.45 -0.54 -3.69
C ILE A 107 3.27 -1.54 -2.56
N THR A 108 4.33 -1.76 -1.80
CA THR A 108 4.33 -2.56 -0.58
C THR A 108 4.32 -1.64 0.63
N LEU A 109 3.43 -1.93 1.55
CA LEU A 109 3.19 -1.20 2.79
C LEU A 109 3.51 -2.13 3.95
N GLU A 110 4.17 -1.59 4.96
CA GLU A 110 4.42 -2.24 6.24
C GLU A 110 3.70 -1.43 7.32
N GLU A 111 2.85 -2.08 8.10
CA GLU A 111 2.18 -1.46 9.25
C GLU A 111 3.18 -0.96 10.29
N ILE A 112 2.91 0.22 10.88
CA ILE A 112 3.75 0.86 11.89
C ILE A 112 2.96 1.36 13.10
#